data_AF-Q53981-F1
#
_entry.id   AF-Q53981-F1
#
_cell.length_a   1.000
_cell.length_b   1.000
_cell.length_c   1.000
_cell.angle_alpha   90.00
_cell.angle_beta   90.00
_cell.angle_gamma   90.00
#
_symmetry.space_group_name_H-M   'P 1'
#
loop_
_entity.id
_entity.type
_entity.pdbx_description
1 polymer ?
#
loop_
_entity_poly.entity_id
_entity_poly.type
_entity_poly.pdbx_seq_one_letter_code
_entity_poly.pdbx_strand_id
1 'polypeptide(L)'
;RGKTGQFERTILVADEDSYVSYIEGCSAPVRDSYQLHAAVVEVTIHKNAEVKYSTVQNWFPGDNNTGGILNFVTKCALCEGENSKMSWTQSETGSAITWKYPS
;
A
#
# COMPACT_ATOMS: atom_id res chain seq x y z
N ARG A 1 -18.76 -19.96 4.82
CA ARG A 1 -17.31 -19.63 4.88
C ARG A 1 -17.19 -18.12 4.95
N GLY A 2 -16.52 -17.58 5.98
CA GLY A 2 -16.54 -16.15 6.28
C GLY A 2 -16.03 -15.28 5.12
N LYS A 3 -16.73 -14.18 4.85
CA LYS A 3 -16.23 -13.08 4.02
C LYS A 3 -15.19 -12.33 4.84
N THR A 4 -13.96 -12.81 4.88
CA THR A 4 -12.89 -12.17 5.64
C THR A 4 -12.29 -11.04 4.79
N GLY A 5 -12.41 -9.79 5.26
CA GLY A 5 -11.61 -8.69 4.71
C GLY A 5 -10.15 -8.83 5.13
N GLN A 6 -9.23 -8.38 4.28
CA GLN A 6 -7.83 -8.25 4.62
C GLN A 6 -7.58 -6.83 5.13
N PHE A 7 -7.11 -6.73 6.37
CA PHE A 7 -6.80 -5.46 7.01
C PHE A 7 -5.37 -5.51 7.52
N GLU A 8 -4.56 -4.51 7.15
CA GLU A 8 -3.18 -4.41 7.59
C GLU A 8 -2.77 -2.95 7.82
N ARG A 9 -1.77 -2.76 8.69
CA ARG A 9 -1.21 -1.45 9.00
C ARG A 9 0.32 -1.53 9.02
N THR A 10 0.96 -0.68 8.24
CA THR A 10 2.41 -0.52 8.19
C THR A 10 2.77 0.82 8.81
N ILE A 11 3.69 0.82 9.77
CA ILE A 11 4.29 2.02 10.36
C ILE A 11 5.79 1.96 10.07
N LEU A 12 6.31 2.96 9.38
CA LEU A 12 7.73 3.08 9.03
C LEU A 12 8.27 4.38 9.62
N VAL A 13 9.31 4.28 10.44
CA VAL A 13 10.00 5.44 11.02
C VAL A 13 11.44 5.43 10.53
N ALA A 14 11.85 6.50 9.87
CA ALA A 14 13.21 6.72 9.40
C ALA A 14 13.86 7.82 10.26
N ASP A 15 14.76 7.41 11.15
CA ASP A 15 15.49 8.30 12.06
C ASP A 15 16.52 9.17 11.33
N GLU A 16 17.13 10.12 12.03
CA GLU A 16 18.07 11.08 11.43
C GLU A 16 19.19 10.40 10.61
N ASP A 17 19.51 11.00 9.46
CA ASP A 17 20.53 10.54 8.51
C ASP A 17 20.32 9.11 7.97
N SER A 18 19.12 8.53 8.14
CA SER A 18 18.83 7.16 7.72
C SER A 18 18.39 7.06 6.24
N TYR A 19 18.61 5.88 5.67
CA TYR A 19 18.10 5.52 4.34
C TYR A 19 17.38 4.18 4.40
N VAL A 20 16.12 4.15 3.95
CA VAL A 20 15.32 2.93 3.85
C VAL A 20 14.73 2.79 2.45
N SER A 21 14.89 1.58 1.89
CA SER A 21 14.17 1.15 0.70
C SER A 21 13.29 -0.04 1.08
N TYR A 22 11.98 0.19 1.13
CA TYR A 22 10.98 -0.81 1.51
C TYR A 22 10.14 -1.21 0.29
N ILE A 23 9.85 -2.51 0.18
CA ILE A 23 9.05 -3.07 -0.91
C ILE A 23 7.88 -3.84 -0.30
N GLU A 24 6.67 -3.40 -0.65
CA GLU A 24 5.41 -4.07 -0.34
C GLU A 24 4.94 -4.83 -1.58
N GLY A 25 4.74 -6.13 -1.44
CA GLY A 25 4.24 -7.00 -2.49
C GLY A 25 2.98 -7.75 -2.05
N CYS A 26 1.95 -7.76 -2.88
CA CYS A 26 0.78 -8.61 -2.64
C CYS A 26 0.27 -9.28 -3.92
N SER A 27 -0.16 -10.54 -3.79
CA SER A 27 -0.85 -11.28 -4.83
C SER A 27 -2.13 -11.91 -4.27
N ALA A 28 -3.26 -11.73 -4.94
CA ALA A 28 -4.51 -12.38 -4.52
C ALA A 28 -4.79 -13.68 -5.26
N PRO A 29 -5.27 -14.72 -4.55
CA PRO A 29 -5.91 -15.86 -5.19
C PRO A 29 -7.29 -15.48 -5.74
N VAL A 30 -7.69 -16.16 -6.81
CA VAL A 30 -9.03 -16.03 -7.43
C VAL A 30 -10.12 -16.42 -6.42
N ARG A 31 -11.15 -15.59 -6.29
CA ARG A 31 -12.34 -15.87 -5.47
C ARG A 31 -13.60 -15.37 -6.16
N ASP A 32 -14.68 -16.13 -6.01
CA ASP A 32 -15.98 -15.88 -6.65
C ASP A 32 -16.80 -14.77 -5.96
N SER A 33 -16.26 -14.14 -4.90
CA SER A 33 -16.94 -13.08 -4.14
C SER A 33 -16.02 -11.89 -3.93
N TYR A 34 -16.58 -10.69 -3.88
CA TYR A 34 -15.79 -9.47 -3.62
C TYR A 34 -15.01 -9.62 -2.32
N GLN A 35 -13.74 -9.28 -2.37
CA GLN A 35 -12.88 -9.25 -1.19
C GLN A 35 -12.38 -7.82 -0.98
N LEU A 36 -12.53 -7.34 0.24
CA LEU A 36 -11.99 -6.04 0.64
C LEU A 36 -10.54 -6.21 1.09
N HIS A 37 -9.65 -5.45 0.47
CA HIS A 37 -8.31 -5.20 0.95
C HIS A 37 -8.24 -3.73 1.39
N ALA A 38 -8.12 -3.53 2.71
CA ALA A 38 -8.05 -2.21 3.30
C ALA A 38 -6.79 -2.07 4.15
N ALA A 39 -5.85 -1.27 3.68
CA ALA A 39 -4.56 -1.08 4.34
C ALA A 39 -4.32 0.37 4.73
N VAL A 40 -3.52 0.57 5.77
CA VAL A 40 -3.03 1.89 6.19
C VAL A 40 -1.51 1.87 6.23
N VAL A 41 -0.88 2.85 5.58
CA VAL A 41 0.57 3.04 5.63
C VAL A 41 0.86 4.43 6.19
N GLU A 42 1.63 4.46 7.27
CA GLU A 42 2.14 5.68 7.89
C GLU A 42 3.66 5.67 7.85
N VAL A 43 4.24 6.74 7.32
CA VAL A 43 5.69 6.91 7.23
C VAL A 43 6.08 8.21 7.92
N THR A 44 7.00 8.17 8.87
CA THR A 44 7.59 9.37 9.50
C THR A 44 9.07 9.44 9.14
N ILE A 45 9.53 10.58 8.64
CA ILE A 45 10.87 10.77 8.10
C ILE A 45 11.53 11.96 8.80
N HIS A 46 12.58 11.67 9.58
CA HIS A 46 13.33 12.67 10.34
C HIS A 46 14.45 13.31 9.51
N LYS A 47 15.29 14.13 10.15
CA LYS A 47 16.25 15.02 9.49
C LYS A 47 17.21 14.26 8.57
N ASN A 48 17.41 14.77 7.36
CA ASN A 48 18.26 14.21 6.31
C ASN A 48 17.93 12.75 5.90
N ALA A 49 16.81 12.20 6.36
CA ALA A 49 16.46 10.81 6.08
C ALA A 49 15.73 10.67 4.73
N GLU A 50 15.93 9.54 4.06
CA GLU A 50 15.26 9.22 2.79
C GLU A 50 14.56 7.86 2.86
N VAL A 51 13.28 7.85 2.48
CA VAL A 51 12.48 6.63 2.35
C VAL A 51 12.05 6.45 0.91
N LYS A 52 12.33 5.27 0.36
CA LYS A 52 11.77 4.78 -0.89
C LYS A 52 10.79 3.65 -0.59
N TYR A 53 9.51 3.89 -0.83
CA TYR A 53 8.45 2.92 -0.62
C TYR A 53 7.92 2.46 -1.98
N SER A 54 8.17 1.20 -2.29
CA SER A 54 7.73 0.57 -3.54
C SER A 54 6.56 -0.36 -3.27
N THR A 55 5.54 -0.31 -4.10
CA THR A 55 4.39 -1.23 -4.06
C THR A 55 4.29 -1.97 -5.38
N VAL A 56 4.26 -3.31 -5.33
CA VAL A 56 4.01 -4.17 -6.50
C VAL A 56 2.84 -5.10 -6.18
N GLN A 57 1.68 -4.84 -6.78
CA GLN A 57 0.48 -5.62 -6.49
C GLN A 57 -0.15 -6.19 -7.76
N ASN A 58 -0.47 -7.48 -7.73
CA ASN A 58 -1.20 -8.15 -8.80
C ASN A 58 -2.48 -8.77 -8.23
N TRP A 59 -3.62 -8.20 -8.60
CA TRP A 59 -4.92 -8.55 -8.08
C TRP A 59 -5.75 -9.35 -9.09
N PHE A 60 -6.80 -9.98 -8.58
CA PHE A 60 -7.82 -10.63 -9.41
C PHE A 60 -8.97 -9.64 -9.69
N PRO A 61 -9.31 -9.37 -10.97
CA PRO A 61 -10.27 -8.31 -11.31
C PRO A 61 -11.73 -8.75 -11.14
N GLY A 62 -11.97 -10.04 -10.89
CA GLY A 62 -13.30 -10.63 -10.99
C GLY A 62 -13.55 -11.24 -12.37
N ASP A 63 -14.70 -11.88 -12.51
CA ASP A 63 -15.22 -12.34 -13.80
C ASP A 63 -16.64 -11.81 -14.00
N ASN A 64 -16.94 -11.21 -15.16
CA ASN A 64 -18.29 -10.79 -15.57
C ASN A 64 -19.13 -10.13 -14.44
N ASN A 65 -18.56 -9.12 -13.76
CA ASN A 65 -19.14 -8.39 -12.61
C ASN A 65 -19.37 -9.22 -11.34
N THR A 66 -18.68 -10.35 -11.19
CA THR A 66 -18.69 -11.15 -9.97
C THR A 66 -17.29 -11.25 -9.38
N GLY A 67 -17.17 -10.93 -8.10
CA GLY A 67 -15.92 -11.04 -7.36
C GLY A 67 -14.88 -9.99 -7.70
N GLY A 68 -13.62 -10.29 -7.34
CA GLY A 68 -12.51 -9.38 -7.51
C GLY A 68 -12.17 -8.57 -6.24
N ILE A 69 -11.04 -7.88 -6.31
CA ILE A 69 -10.45 -7.16 -5.16
C ILE A 69 -10.89 -5.69 -5.16
N LEU A 70 -11.42 -5.25 -4.02
CA LEU A 70 -11.60 -3.83 -3.69
C LEU A 70 -10.37 -3.37 -2.91
N ASN A 71 -9.52 -2.58 -3.55
CA ASN A 71 -8.22 -2.15 -3.01
C ASN A 71 -8.32 -0.70 -2.48
N PHE A 72 -8.66 -0.55 -1.20
CA PHE A 72 -8.91 0.73 -0.54
C PHE A 72 -7.83 1.02 0.49
N VAL A 73 -6.80 1.78 0.10
CA VAL A 73 -5.62 1.98 0.95
C VAL A 73 -5.37 3.46 1.16
N THR A 74 -5.12 3.81 2.42
CA THR A 74 -4.65 5.14 2.80
C THR A 74 -3.16 5.06 3.07
N LYS A 75 -2.36 5.80 2.30
CA LYS A 75 -0.90 5.90 2.51
C LYS A 75 -0.56 7.36 2.74
N CYS A 76 0.15 7.65 3.83
CA CYS A 76 0.54 9.00 4.20
C CYS A 76 1.99 9.00 4.70
N ALA A 77 2.78 9.94 4.19
CA ALA A 77 4.11 10.22 4.71
C ALA A 77 4.18 11.61 5.34
N LEU A 78 4.84 11.69 6.49
CA LEU A 78 5.22 12.91 7.17
C LEU A 78 6.74 13.12 7.01
N CYS A 79 7.10 14.04 6.11
CA CYS A 79 8.44 14.61 6.02
C CYS A 79 8.64 15.61 7.17
N GLU A 80 8.94 15.10 8.37
CA GLU A 80 9.04 15.91 9.60
C GLU A 80 10.37 16.67 9.67
N GLY A 81 11.47 16.04 9.26
CA GLY A 81 12.80 16.60 9.37
C GLY A 81 13.22 17.50 8.21
N GLU A 82 14.17 18.41 8.47
CA GLU A 82 14.84 19.17 7.42
C GLU A 82 15.53 18.22 6.44
N ASN A 83 15.45 18.50 5.13
CA ASN A 83 15.98 17.64 4.06
C ASN A 83 15.42 16.20 4.02
N SER A 84 14.34 15.92 4.74
CA SER A 84 13.65 14.63 4.65
C SER A 84 13.06 14.42 3.26
N LYS A 85 13.09 13.18 2.77
CA LYS A 85 12.64 12.85 1.42
C LYS A 85 11.83 11.56 1.39
N MET A 86 10.62 11.66 0.83
CA MET A 86 9.75 10.55 0.54
C MET A 86 9.72 10.26 -0.96
N SER A 87 9.78 8.98 -1.35
CA SER A 87 9.51 8.54 -2.71
C SER A 87 8.54 7.36 -2.72
N TRP A 88 7.38 7.58 -3.34
CA TRP A 88 6.40 6.54 -3.62
C TRP A 88 6.60 6.00 -5.04
N THR A 89 6.76 4.69 -5.18
CA THR A 89 6.75 4.01 -6.48
C THR A 89 5.71 2.90 -6.45
N GLN A 90 4.84 2.83 -7.45
CA GLN A 90 3.77 1.83 -7.47
C GLN A 90 3.58 1.23 -8.87
N SER A 91 3.39 -0.09 -8.89
CA SER A 91 2.95 -0.84 -10.07
C SER A 91 1.86 -1.80 -9.63
N GLU A 92 0.64 -1.57 -10.15
CA GLU A 92 -0.54 -2.29 -9.69
C GLU A 92 -1.46 -2.65 -10.83
N THR A 93 -1.94 -3.89 -10.83
CA THR A 93 -2.78 -4.43 -11.90
C THR A 93 -3.91 -5.29 -11.35
N GLY A 94 -5.03 -5.32 -12.07
CA GLY A 94 -6.03 -6.38 -11.95
C GLY A 94 -6.96 -6.29 -10.73
N SER A 95 -7.11 -5.15 -10.06
CA SER A 95 -8.18 -4.99 -9.07
C SER A 95 -9.53 -4.73 -9.76
N ALA A 96 -10.63 -5.07 -9.09
CA ALA A 96 -11.96 -4.68 -9.56
C ALA A 96 -12.17 -3.17 -9.38
N ILE A 97 -11.77 -2.64 -8.21
CA ILE A 97 -11.75 -1.21 -7.90
C ILE A 97 -10.49 -0.90 -7.11
N THR A 98 -9.78 0.16 -7.50
CA THR A 98 -8.71 0.75 -6.70
C THR A 98 -9.11 2.14 -6.24
N TRP A 99 -8.99 2.41 -4.95
CA TRP A 99 -9.17 3.74 -4.38
C TRP A 99 -8.01 4.09 -3.46
N LYS A 100 -7.01 4.79 -4.01
CA LYS A 100 -5.76 5.10 -3.32
C LYS A 100 -5.23 6.47 -3.72
N TYR A 101 -4.77 7.20 -2.71
CA TYR A 101 -4.13 8.50 -2.88
C TYR A 101 -2.95 8.61 -1.90
N PRO A 102 -1.77 8.07 -2.25
CA PRO A 102 -0.57 8.31 -1.45
C PRO A 102 -0.28 9.82 -1.40
N SER A 103 -0.12 10.35 -0.18
CA SER A 103 0.23 11.75 0.08
C SER A 103 1.56 11.87 0.79
#